data_AF-A0AAW0Z1Y4-F1
#
_entry.id   AF-A0AAW0Z1Y4-F1
#
_cell.length_a   1.000
_cell.length_b   1.000
_cell.length_c   1.000
_cell.angle_alpha   90.00
_cell.angle_beta   90.00
_cell.angle_gamma   90.00
#
_symmetry.space_group_name_H-M   'P 1'
#
loop_
_entity.id
_entity.type
_entity.pdbx_description
1 polymer ?
#
loop_
_entity_poly.entity_id
_entity_poly.type
_entity_poly.pdbx_seq_one_letter_code
_entity_poly.pdbx_strand_id
1 'polypeptide(L)'
;MNVIAVSIQSPALPDPMKRLRVVPRFNIIADAIHLPDVSSVPSYALEALQEDALRPICKACGTQYPSAREDCPICEDPRQFVPASGQAWSSLAELGSTSKHALLPDSEDERICHIQTEPAFGINQTPLLIQTHGGSYIWDCAAFLSLGLIGHLTTLKNPLKAIAISHPHFYATSLTWSRALKVPLYICEADKEWFQRLDDVKDSDDVRFWLGEEDLGPGVRLIQCGGHFAGSSILHWDRLQEPAPPSDNLPTKPTPVSGIIFTADTIMVQPTQTRFTFLWSAPNMIPLRPKDVLAIQERLKPIPFHQATSSWPNRWIRTDAKQVLAESVVAYLAAEGWRVDENKLVELIT
;
A
#
# COMPACT_ATOMS: atom_id res chain seq x y z
N MET A 1 64.14 -41.08 -0.46
CA MET A 1 63.44 -40.63 0.75
C MET A 1 62.56 -39.46 0.35
N ASN A 2 61.24 -39.67 0.38
CA ASN A 2 60.21 -38.72 -0.03
C ASN A 2 60.10 -37.58 0.99
N VAL A 3 59.96 -36.35 0.50
CA VAL A 3 59.32 -35.25 1.25
C VAL A 3 58.21 -34.73 0.35
N ILE A 4 56.96 -35.04 0.71
CA ILE A 4 55.76 -34.50 0.09
C ILE A 4 55.39 -33.26 0.90
N ALA A 5 55.51 -32.08 0.29
CA ALA A 5 54.99 -30.84 0.85
C ALA A 5 53.50 -30.74 0.51
N VAL A 6 52.64 -30.77 1.54
CA VAL A 6 51.20 -30.54 1.40
C VAL A 6 50.95 -29.04 1.51
N SER A 7 50.63 -28.40 0.39
CA SER A 7 50.15 -27.02 0.32
C SER A 7 48.65 -26.99 0.66
N ILE A 8 48.29 -26.34 1.77
CA ILE A 8 46.90 -26.13 2.18
C ILE A 8 46.41 -24.86 1.47
N GLN A 9 45.59 -25.00 0.42
CA GLN A 9 44.93 -23.88 -0.23
C GLN A 9 43.75 -23.39 0.63
N SER A 10 43.72 -22.09 0.91
CA SER A 10 42.55 -21.41 1.50
C SER A 10 41.42 -21.31 0.48
N PRO A 11 40.14 -21.44 0.86
CA PRO A 11 39.03 -21.28 -0.07
C PRO A 11 38.94 -19.82 -0.53
N ALA A 12 38.94 -19.62 -1.85
CA ALA A 12 38.77 -18.31 -2.47
C ALA A 12 37.37 -17.75 -2.18
N LEU A 13 37.31 -16.47 -1.78
CA LEU A 13 36.08 -15.68 -1.70
C LEU A 13 35.43 -15.59 -3.10
N PRO A 14 34.09 -15.65 -3.22
CA PRO A 14 33.43 -15.53 -4.52
C PRO A 14 33.66 -14.13 -5.13
N ASP A 15 34.05 -14.12 -6.39
CA ASP A 15 34.18 -12.93 -7.25
C ASP A 15 32.84 -12.16 -7.34
N PRO A 16 32.76 -10.90 -6.89
CA PRO A 16 31.51 -10.13 -6.88
C PRO A 16 31.03 -9.70 -8.28
N MET A 17 31.78 -9.98 -9.36
CA MET A 17 31.44 -9.48 -10.70
C MET A 17 30.75 -10.48 -11.65
N LYS A 18 30.42 -11.70 -11.23
CA LYS A 18 29.73 -12.69 -12.08
C LYS A 18 28.30 -13.01 -11.62
N ARG A 19 27.40 -12.04 -11.79
CA ARG A 19 25.96 -12.23 -12.15
C ARG A 19 25.23 -10.88 -12.19
N LEU A 20 25.67 -9.98 -13.07
CA LEU A 20 24.75 -8.97 -13.60
C LEU A 20 23.80 -9.69 -14.56
N ARG A 21 22.72 -10.28 -14.03
CA ARG A 21 21.55 -10.56 -14.86
C ARG A 21 21.05 -9.20 -15.33
N VAL A 22 21.21 -8.94 -16.62
CA VAL A 22 20.53 -7.84 -17.30
C VAL A 22 19.04 -8.06 -17.09
N VAL A 23 18.47 -7.35 -16.13
CA VAL A 23 17.02 -7.27 -15.97
C VAL A 23 16.54 -6.48 -17.20
N PRO A 24 15.73 -7.06 -18.08
CA PRO A 24 15.22 -6.31 -19.21
C PRO A 24 14.39 -5.14 -18.67
N ARG A 25 14.72 -3.91 -19.10
CA ARG A 25 13.89 -2.73 -18.87
C ARG A 25 12.60 -2.90 -19.67
N PHE A 26 11.61 -3.59 -19.10
CA PHE A 26 10.23 -3.46 -19.54
C PHE A 26 9.60 -2.29 -18.78
N ASN A 27 9.92 -1.06 -19.19
CA ASN A 27 9.03 0.07 -18.94
C ASN A 27 7.87 -0.05 -19.93
N ILE A 28 6.99 -1.02 -19.69
CA ILE A 28 5.65 -1.00 -20.27
C ILE A 28 4.74 -0.67 -19.09
N ILE A 29 4.66 0.62 -18.76
CA ILE A 29 3.49 1.11 -18.04
C ILE A 29 2.36 0.87 -19.05
N ALA A 30 1.38 0.02 -18.70
CA ALA A 30 0.18 -0.07 -19.53
C ALA A 30 -0.40 1.35 -19.65
N ASP A 31 -0.83 1.74 -20.86
CA ASP A 31 -1.27 3.12 -21.09
C ASP A 31 -2.29 3.55 -20.03
N ALA A 32 -2.07 4.74 -19.45
CA ALA A 32 -2.94 5.27 -18.41
C ALA A 32 -4.37 5.40 -18.96
N ILE A 33 -5.34 4.88 -18.22
CA ILE A 33 -6.75 5.02 -18.54
C ILE A 33 -7.23 6.34 -17.94
N HIS A 34 -7.44 7.33 -18.79
CA HIS A 34 -8.01 8.60 -18.37
C HIS A 34 -9.52 8.46 -18.14
N LEU A 35 -9.97 8.93 -16.99
CA LEU A 35 -11.38 8.97 -16.64
C LEU A 35 -12.00 10.28 -17.12
N PRO A 36 -13.29 10.30 -17.52
CA PRO A 36 -13.95 11.52 -17.94
C PRO A 36 -14.09 12.49 -16.77
N ASP A 37 -14.00 13.79 -17.03
CA ASP A 37 -14.13 14.83 -15.98
C ASP A 37 -15.54 14.85 -15.37
N VAL A 38 -16.55 14.47 -16.17
CA VAL A 38 -17.94 14.31 -15.76
C VAL A 38 -18.39 12.87 -15.98
N SER A 39 -19.18 12.35 -15.06
CA SER A 39 -19.83 11.04 -15.20
C SER A 39 -21.21 11.08 -14.56
N SER A 40 -22.11 10.19 -15.02
CA SER A 40 -23.38 9.98 -14.36
C SER A 40 -23.11 9.32 -13.01
N VAL A 41 -23.15 10.10 -11.94
CA VAL A 41 -22.98 9.61 -10.56
C VAL A 41 -24.31 9.62 -9.81
N PRO A 42 -24.51 8.71 -8.84
CA PRO A 42 -25.68 8.74 -7.99
C PRO A 42 -25.79 10.05 -7.19
N SER A 43 -27.01 10.53 -6.91
CA SER A 43 -27.23 11.79 -6.19
C SER A 43 -26.59 11.80 -4.79
N TYR A 44 -26.63 10.67 -4.09
CA TYR A 44 -26.00 10.53 -2.77
C TYR A 44 -24.49 10.78 -2.80
N ALA A 45 -23.82 10.50 -3.93
CA ALA A 45 -22.39 10.73 -4.06
C ALA A 45 -22.10 12.24 -4.19
N LEU A 46 -22.96 12.96 -4.92
CA LEU A 46 -22.88 14.42 -5.01
C LEU A 46 -23.15 15.08 -3.66
N GLU A 47 -24.14 14.59 -2.90
CA GLU A 47 -24.45 15.07 -1.56
C GLU A 47 -23.26 14.87 -0.61
N ALA A 48 -22.62 13.70 -0.62
CA ALA A 48 -21.44 13.41 0.18
C ALA A 48 -20.25 14.34 -0.15
N LEU A 49 -19.98 14.56 -1.44
CA LEU A 49 -18.94 15.49 -1.87
C LEU A 49 -19.26 16.95 -1.52
N GLN A 50 -20.52 17.34 -1.64
CA GLN A 50 -20.97 18.70 -1.32
C GLN A 50 -20.87 18.98 0.18
N GLU A 51 -21.24 18.01 1.04
CA GLU A 51 -21.14 18.13 2.49
C GLU A 51 -19.68 18.35 2.93
N ASP A 52 -18.74 17.65 2.31
CA ASP A 52 -17.32 17.70 2.66
C ASP A 52 -16.51 18.70 1.80
N ALA A 53 -17.16 19.44 0.90
CA ALA A 53 -16.53 20.24 -0.16
C ALA A 53 -15.50 21.25 0.36
N LEU A 54 -15.80 21.89 1.49
CA LEU A 54 -15.00 22.96 2.09
C LEU A 54 -14.24 22.52 3.34
N ARG A 55 -14.29 21.24 3.71
CA ARG A 55 -13.51 20.74 4.84
C ARG A 55 -12.02 20.85 4.54
N PRO A 56 -11.19 21.28 5.51
CA PRO A 56 -9.78 21.49 5.28
C PRO A 56 -9.06 20.17 5.04
N ILE A 57 -8.25 20.14 3.99
CA ILE A 57 -7.36 19.05 3.63
C ILE A 57 -5.93 19.57 3.76
N CYS A 58 -5.11 18.89 4.56
CA CYS A 58 -3.70 19.26 4.70
C CYS A 58 -2.98 19.15 3.34
N LYS A 59 -2.33 20.23 2.89
CA LYS A 59 -1.57 20.24 1.63
C LYS A 59 -0.33 19.32 1.66
N ALA A 60 0.20 19.02 2.85
CA ALA A 60 1.38 18.18 3.02
C ALA A 60 1.05 16.68 3.03
N CYS A 61 0.12 16.23 3.87
CA CYS A 61 -0.20 14.80 4.02
C CYS A 61 -1.52 14.37 3.36
N GLY A 62 -2.40 15.29 2.97
CA GLY A 62 -3.69 14.96 2.37
C GLY A 62 -4.79 14.54 3.36
N THR A 63 -4.53 14.53 4.66
CA THR A 63 -5.54 14.24 5.69
C THR A 63 -6.59 15.34 5.75
N GLN A 64 -7.86 14.96 5.78
CA GLN A 64 -8.98 15.85 5.95
C GLN A 64 -9.45 15.92 7.41
N TYR A 65 -9.90 17.11 7.82
CA TYR A 65 -10.40 17.35 9.18
C TYR A 65 -11.85 17.83 9.16
N PRO A 66 -12.59 17.63 10.27
CA PRO A 66 -14.00 18.00 10.32
C PRO A 66 -14.23 19.51 10.29
N SER A 67 -13.26 20.30 10.77
CA SER A 67 -13.35 21.77 10.83
C SER A 67 -11.99 22.41 10.62
N ALA A 68 -11.99 23.72 10.33
CA ALA A 68 -10.79 24.54 10.18
C ALA A 68 -9.86 24.42 11.39
N ARG A 69 -8.56 24.31 11.14
CA ARG A 69 -7.52 24.20 12.18
C ARG A 69 -6.21 24.80 11.68
N GLU A 70 -5.33 25.15 12.61
CA GLU A 70 -4.01 25.74 12.30
C GLU A 70 -2.92 24.69 12.17
N ASP A 71 -3.03 23.60 12.94
CA ASP A 71 -2.08 22.51 13.08
C ASP A 71 -2.54 21.25 12.32
N CYS A 72 -1.64 20.30 12.10
CA CYS A 72 -1.98 19.01 11.50
C CYS A 72 -1.35 17.90 12.35
N PRO A 73 -2.11 17.23 13.24
CA PRO A 73 -1.61 16.18 14.12
C PRO A 73 -0.87 15.06 13.38
N ILE A 74 -1.30 14.75 12.15
CA ILE A 74 -0.62 13.77 11.30
C ILE A 74 0.75 14.27 10.84
N CYS A 75 0.92 15.58 10.55
CA CYS A 75 2.21 16.16 10.15
C CYS A 75 3.12 16.50 11.35
N GLU A 76 2.54 16.77 12.51
CA GLU A 76 3.28 17.01 13.76
C GLU A 76 3.79 15.70 14.39
N ASP A 77 3.20 14.56 14.04
CA ASP A 77 3.76 13.27 14.40
C ASP A 77 5.15 13.09 13.76
N PRO A 78 6.15 12.61 14.53
CA PRO A 78 7.53 12.45 14.06
C PRO A 78 7.71 11.44 12.92
N ARG A 79 6.66 10.70 12.54
CA ARG A 79 6.64 9.83 11.37
C ARG A 79 6.28 10.56 10.08
N GLN A 80 5.90 11.83 10.19
CA GLN A 80 5.67 12.77 9.10
C GLN A 80 6.46 14.07 9.38
N PHE A 81 6.15 15.14 8.67
CA PHE A 81 6.75 16.44 8.89
C PHE A 81 5.77 17.58 8.58
N VAL A 82 5.95 18.70 9.27
CA VAL A 82 5.41 20.00 8.86
C VAL A 82 6.36 20.59 7.82
N PRO A 83 5.90 21.00 6.63
CA PRO A 83 6.77 21.63 5.63
C PRO A 83 7.50 22.86 6.18
N ALA A 84 8.70 23.14 5.68
CA ALA A 84 9.46 24.34 6.08
C ALA A 84 8.73 25.66 5.78
N SER A 85 7.80 25.65 4.81
CA SER A 85 6.91 26.77 4.50
C SER A 85 5.75 26.94 5.50
N GLY A 86 5.64 26.05 6.49
CA GLY A 86 4.53 25.99 7.43
C GLY A 86 3.36 25.13 6.97
N GLN A 87 2.35 25.04 7.84
CA GLN A 87 1.12 24.29 7.60
C GLN A 87 0.22 25.03 6.60
N ALA A 88 -0.33 24.29 5.63
CA ALA A 88 -1.21 24.85 4.61
C ALA A 88 -2.38 23.91 4.31
N TRP A 89 -3.48 24.49 3.82
CA TRP A 89 -4.76 23.80 3.65
C TRP A 89 -5.30 23.97 2.23
N SER A 90 -6.02 22.95 1.78
CA SER A 90 -6.82 22.87 0.55
C SER A 90 -8.23 22.42 0.91
N SER A 91 -9.06 22.13 -0.08
CA SER A 91 -10.39 21.53 0.07
C SER A 91 -10.71 20.64 -1.13
N LEU A 92 -11.78 19.82 -1.03
CA LEU A 92 -12.26 19.05 -2.18
C LEU A 92 -12.70 19.97 -3.34
N ALA A 93 -13.25 21.15 -3.02
CA ALA A 93 -13.63 22.14 -4.03
C ALA A 93 -12.41 22.70 -4.80
N GLU A 94 -11.32 23.03 -4.10
CA GLU A 94 -10.07 23.48 -4.73
C GLU A 94 -9.50 22.35 -5.61
N LEU A 95 -9.36 21.15 -5.06
CA LEU A 95 -8.84 19.98 -5.78
C LEU A 95 -9.70 19.62 -7.00
N GLY A 96 -11.02 19.66 -6.88
CA GLY A 96 -11.94 19.36 -7.99
C GLY A 96 -11.84 20.29 -9.18
N SER A 97 -11.28 21.50 -9.01
CA SER A 97 -11.06 22.45 -10.10
C SER A 97 -9.72 22.26 -10.83
N THR A 98 -8.76 21.58 -10.21
CA THR A 98 -7.37 21.50 -10.71
C THR A 98 -6.88 20.07 -10.93
N SER A 99 -7.58 19.08 -10.39
CA SER A 99 -7.12 17.70 -10.31
C SER A 99 -8.06 16.74 -11.04
N LYS A 100 -7.46 15.70 -11.61
CA LYS A 100 -8.16 14.59 -12.26
C LYS A 100 -7.58 13.26 -11.80
N HIS A 101 -8.31 12.18 -12.07
CA HIS A 101 -7.81 10.82 -11.87
C HIS A 101 -7.45 10.14 -13.18
N ALA A 102 -6.40 9.33 -13.11
CA ALA A 102 -6.08 8.33 -14.12
C ALA A 102 -5.92 6.97 -13.43
N LEU A 103 -6.31 5.90 -14.12
CA LEU A 103 -6.01 4.54 -13.68
C LEU A 103 -4.75 4.07 -14.38
N LEU A 104 -3.84 3.46 -13.64
CA LEU A 104 -2.63 2.84 -14.15
C LEU A 104 -2.76 1.32 -13.96
N PRO A 105 -3.19 0.58 -15.00
CA PRO A 105 -3.30 -0.87 -14.91
C PRO A 105 -1.94 -1.51 -14.72
N ASP A 106 -1.91 -2.58 -13.94
CA ASP A 106 -0.75 -3.44 -13.88
C ASP A 106 -0.53 -4.18 -15.21
N SER A 107 0.72 -4.34 -15.61
CA SER A 107 1.07 -4.95 -16.91
C SER A 107 1.06 -6.48 -16.91
N GLU A 108 1.03 -7.11 -15.73
CA GLU A 108 0.90 -8.57 -15.55
C GLU A 108 -0.52 -8.99 -15.13
N ASP A 109 -1.24 -8.17 -14.37
CA ASP A 109 -2.58 -8.47 -13.87
C ASP A 109 -3.51 -7.24 -13.92
N GLU A 110 -4.23 -7.05 -15.04
CA GLU A 110 -5.11 -5.89 -15.30
C GLU A 110 -6.24 -5.69 -14.26
N ARG A 111 -6.45 -6.68 -13.39
CA ARG A 111 -7.37 -6.60 -12.25
C ARG A 111 -6.85 -5.67 -11.15
N ILE A 112 -5.58 -5.27 -11.21
CA ILE A 112 -4.94 -4.36 -10.28
C ILE A 112 -4.64 -3.05 -11.00
N CYS A 113 -5.17 -1.94 -10.49
CA CYS A 113 -4.91 -0.61 -11.03
C CYS A 113 -4.49 0.35 -9.91
N HIS A 114 -3.43 1.14 -10.11
CA HIS A 114 -3.21 2.32 -9.27
C HIS A 114 -4.16 3.43 -9.69
N ILE A 115 -4.73 4.13 -8.73
CA ILE A 115 -5.54 5.33 -8.91
C ILE A 115 -4.62 6.52 -8.69
N GLN A 116 -4.19 7.15 -9.79
CA GLN A 116 -3.32 8.31 -9.74
C GLN A 116 -4.14 9.60 -9.66
N THR A 117 -3.65 10.57 -8.89
CA THR A 117 -4.14 11.96 -8.93
C THR A 117 -3.15 12.81 -9.72
N GLU A 118 -3.66 13.60 -10.67
CA GLU A 118 -2.86 14.53 -11.49
C GLU A 118 -3.41 15.95 -11.37
N PRO A 119 -2.59 16.95 -10.97
CA PRO A 119 -1.22 16.80 -10.47
C PRO A 119 -1.16 16.05 -9.13
N ALA A 120 0.03 15.55 -8.76
CA ALA A 120 0.25 14.92 -7.46
C ALA A 120 -0.09 15.89 -6.32
N PHE A 121 -0.68 15.36 -5.25
CA PHE A 121 -1.09 16.12 -4.06
C PHE A 121 -0.69 15.39 -2.79
N GLY A 122 -0.39 16.15 -1.72
CA GLY A 122 0.08 15.60 -0.45
C GLY A 122 1.34 14.75 -0.64
N ILE A 123 1.34 13.55 -0.06
CA ILE A 123 2.43 12.56 -0.22
C ILE A 123 2.32 11.72 -1.50
N ASN A 124 1.52 12.19 -2.47
CA ASN A 124 1.24 11.48 -3.72
C ASN A 124 0.69 10.07 -3.46
N GLN A 125 -0.34 9.96 -2.63
CA GLN A 125 -1.05 8.70 -2.42
C GLN A 125 -1.60 8.19 -3.76
N THR A 126 -1.31 6.93 -4.09
CA THR A 126 -1.83 6.25 -5.28
C THR A 126 -2.55 4.96 -4.88
N PRO A 127 -3.80 5.04 -4.38
CA PRO A 127 -4.60 3.89 -3.97
C PRO A 127 -4.67 2.80 -5.02
N LEU A 128 -4.97 1.58 -4.61
CA LEU A 128 -5.13 0.45 -5.52
C LEU A 128 -6.59 0.03 -5.64
N LEU A 129 -7.08 -0.08 -6.87
CA LEU A 129 -8.28 -0.82 -7.21
C LEU A 129 -7.89 -2.28 -7.48
N ILE A 130 -8.51 -3.20 -6.74
CA ILE A 130 -8.29 -4.65 -6.82
C ILE A 130 -9.60 -5.32 -7.20
N GLN A 131 -9.66 -5.94 -8.37
CA GLN A 131 -10.89 -6.53 -8.93
C GLN A 131 -10.82 -8.06 -8.90
N THR A 132 -11.44 -8.67 -7.90
CA THR A 132 -11.52 -10.14 -7.76
C THR A 132 -12.80 -10.67 -8.40
N HIS A 133 -12.93 -11.98 -8.58
CA HIS A 133 -14.22 -12.57 -8.98
C HIS A 133 -15.35 -12.30 -7.98
N GLY A 134 -15.05 -12.27 -6.68
CA GLY A 134 -16.04 -12.07 -5.61
C GLY A 134 -16.48 -10.62 -5.38
N GLY A 135 -15.77 -9.65 -5.98
CA GLY A 135 -16.00 -8.23 -5.79
C GLY A 135 -14.74 -7.39 -5.98
N SER A 136 -14.90 -6.07 -5.97
CA SER A 136 -13.78 -5.14 -6.08
C SER A 136 -13.49 -4.46 -4.73
N TYR A 137 -12.24 -4.07 -4.50
CA TYR A 137 -11.78 -3.47 -3.27
C TYR A 137 -10.89 -2.26 -3.57
N ILE A 138 -10.97 -1.23 -2.73
CA ILE A 138 -10.00 -0.15 -2.70
C ILE A 138 -9.06 -0.38 -1.53
N TRP A 139 -7.75 -0.38 -1.82
CA TRP A 139 -6.70 -0.39 -0.82
C TRP A 139 -6.05 1.00 -0.75
N ASP A 140 -6.13 1.61 0.42
CA ASP A 140 -5.76 3.00 0.74
C ASP A 140 -6.66 4.07 0.07
N CYS A 141 -6.54 5.33 0.49
CA CYS A 141 -7.20 6.47 -0.15
C CYS A 141 -6.22 7.61 -0.43
N ALA A 142 -6.61 8.46 -1.38
CA ALA A 142 -5.96 9.73 -1.66
C ALA A 142 -6.88 10.89 -1.24
N ALA A 143 -6.32 12.10 -1.16
CA ALA A 143 -7.09 13.27 -0.74
C ALA A 143 -8.22 13.63 -1.72
N PHE A 144 -7.97 13.48 -3.02
CA PHE A 144 -8.94 13.84 -4.05
C PHE A 144 -9.84 12.66 -4.43
N LEU A 145 -11.11 12.94 -4.73
CA LEU A 145 -12.07 12.00 -5.30
C LEU A 145 -12.86 12.70 -6.41
N SER A 146 -12.61 12.31 -7.66
CA SER A 146 -13.31 12.90 -8.82
C SER A 146 -14.66 12.24 -9.12
N LEU A 147 -15.56 12.98 -9.77
CA LEU A 147 -16.82 12.44 -10.29
C LEU A 147 -16.57 11.32 -11.32
N GLY A 148 -15.54 11.46 -12.15
CA GLY A 148 -15.11 10.43 -13.09
C GLY A 148 -14.74 9.11 -12.41
N LEU A 149 -14.00 9.18 -11.29
CA LEU A 149 -13.63 8.00 -10.51
C LEU A 149 -14.84 7.36 -9.83
N ILE A 150 -15.72 8.15 -9.23
CA ILE A 150 -16.97 7.62 -8.64
C ILE A 150 -17.82 6.92 -9.71
N GLY A 151 -18.00 7.55 -10.88
CA GLY A 151 -18.74 6.97 -11.99
C GLY A 151 -18.13 5.66 -12.50
N HIS A 152 -16.81 5.60 -12.59
CA HIS A 152 -16.11 4.37 -12.93
C HIS A 152 -16.32 3.27 -11.87
N LEU A 153 -16.08 3.57 -10.59
CA LEU A 153 -16.16 2.60 -9.50
C LEU A 153 -17.58 2.06 -9.26
N THR A 154 -18.60 2.88 -9.48
CA THR A 154 -20.02 2.49 -9.33
C THR A 154 -20.55 1.64 -10.49
N THR A 155 -19.81 1.55 -11.60
CA THR A 155 -20.21 0.79 -12.80
C THR A 155 -19.35 -0.44 -13.05
N LEU A 156 -18.45 -0.78 -12.11
CA LEU A 156 -17.61 -1.98 -12.20
C LEU A 156 -18.46 -3.23 -12.38
N LYS A 157 -18.03 -4.10 -13.30
CA LYS A 157 -18.66 -5.40 -13.55
C LYS A 157 -18.77 -6.22 -12.26
N ASN A 158 -17.69 -6.25 -11.47
CA ASN A 158 -17.68 -6.81 -10.13
C ASN A 158 -17.83 -5.64 -9.14
N PRO A 159 -18.96 -5.54 -8.42
CA PRO A 159 -19.25 -4.38 -7.60
C PRO A 159 -18.17 -4.14 -6.54
N LEU A 160 -17.91 -2.87 -6.24
CA LEU A 160 -17.07 -2.48 -5.11
C LEU A 160 -17.72 -2.95 -3.79
N LYS A 161 -16.92 -3.59 -2.92
CA LYS A 161 -17.38 -4.21 -1.68
C LYS A 161 -16.85 -3.53 -0.43
N ALA A 162 -15.65 -2.99 -0.47
CA ALA A 162 -15.04 -2.34 0.68
C ALA A 162 -13.92 -1.37 0.26
N ILE A 163 -13.66 -0.42 1.15
CA ILE A 163 -12.43 0.35 1.21
C ILE A 163 -11.70 -0.07 2.48
N ALA A 164 -10.41 -0.36 2.40
CA ALA A 164 -9.58 -0.65 3.55
C ALA A 164 -8.30 0.19 3.51
N ILE A 165 -7.88 0.69 4.66
CA ILE A 165 -6.70 1.56 4.74
C ILE A 165 -5.58 0.89 5.53
N SER A 166 -4.36 0.96 4.97
CA SER A 166 -3.18 0.32 5.55
C SER A 166 -2.76 0.92 6.89
N HIS A 167 -2.72 2.25 7.00
CA HIS A 167 -2.26 3.01 8.18
C HIS A 167 -2.60 4.52 8.03
N PRO A 168 -2.35 5.37 9.05
CA PRO A 168 -2.87 6.75 9.11
C PRO A 168 -2.47 7.72 7.98
N HIS A 169 -1.32 7.56 7.33
CA HIS A 169 -0.94 8.45 6.23
C HIS A 169 -1.85 8.33 5.00
N PHE A 170 -2.62 7.24 4.91
CA PHE A 170 -3.55 7.00 3.81
C PHE A 170 -5.03 7.17 4.22
N TYR A 171 -5.32 7.63 5.45
CA TYR A 171 -6.70 7.94 5.85
C TYR A 171 -7.30 9.07 5.00
N ALA A 172 -6.49 10.05 4.59
CA ALA A 172 -6.84 11.06 3.59
C ALA A 172 -8.30 11.60 3.72
N THR A 173 -9.12 11.41 2.69
CA THR A 173 -10.57 11.70 2.67
C THR A 173 -11.42 10.42 2.70
N SER A 174 -10.93 9.34 3.30
CA SER A 174 -11.54 7.99 3.23
C SER A 174 -13.01 7.92 3.69
N LEU A 175 -13.41 8.74 4.68
CA LEU A 175 -14.81 8.83 5.09
C LEU A 175 -15.69 9.36 3.96
N THR A 176 -15.23 10.40 3.25
CA THR A 176 -15.93 10.94 2.08
C THR A 176 -16.01 9.90 0.96
N TRP A 177 -14.93 9.13 0.72
CA TRP A 177 -14.94 8.04 -0.26
C TRP A 177 -15.98 6.98 0.09
N SER A 178 -16.02 6.54 1.36
CA SER A 178 -16.99 5.55 1.83
C SER A 178 -18.44 6.04 1.68
N ARG A 179 -18.73 7.29 2.07
CA ARG A 179 -20.05 7.92 1.88
C ARG A 179 -20.44 8.01 0.40
N ALA A 180 -19.51 8.45 -0.45
CA ALA A 180 -19.76 8.66 -1.87
C ALA A 180 -19.90 7.34 -2.68
N LEU A 181 -19.32 6.24 -2.19
CA LEU A 181 -19.35 4.93 -2.83
C LEU A 181 -20.32 3.95 -2.15
N LYS A 182 -20.84 4.29 -0.96
CA LYS A 182 -21.70 3.45 -0.11
C LYS A 182 -21.14 2.04 0.13
N VAL A 183 -19.86 1.99 0.51
CA VAL A 183 -19.17 0.75 0.89
C VAL A 183 -18.51 0.89 2.26
N PRO A 184 -18.39 -0.20 3.04
CA PRO A 184 -17.74 -0.18 4.34
C PRO A 184 -16.28 0.30 4.25
N LEU A 185 -15.89 1.10 5.23
CA LEU A 185 -14.53 1.58 5.44
C LEU A 185 -13.88 0.83 6.61
N TYR A 186 -12.85 0.06 6.30
CA TYR A 186 -12.10 -0.71 7.30
C TYR A 186 -10.87 0.04 7.78
N ILE A 187 -10.78 0.23 9.09
CA ILE A 187 -9.67 0.90 9.78
C ILE A 187 -9.20 0.00 10.92
N CYS A 188 -7.90 -0.21 11.07
CA CYS A 188 -7.41 -0.98 12.22
C CYS A 188 -7.70 -0.22 13.52
N GLU A 189 -8.34 -0.85 14.50
CA GLU A 189 -8.71 -0.24 15.79
C GLU A 189 -7.46 0.30 16.53
N ALA A 190 -6.30 -0.34 16.34
CA ALA A 190 -5.04 0.10 16.94
C ALA A 190 -4.55 1.48 16.46
N ASP A 191 -5.05 1.96 15.32
CA ASP A 191 -4.72 3.28 14.78
C ASP A 191 -5.93 4.24 14.80
N LYS A 192 -7.03 3.87 15.46
CA LYS A 192 -8.29 4.64 15.50
C LYS A 192 -8.12 6.07 16.00
N GLU A 193 -7.23 6.30 16.95
CA GLU A 193 -6.92 7.64 17.47
C GLU A 193 -6.39 8.58 16.38
N TRP A 194 -5.78 8.03 15.33
CA TRP A 194 -5.26 8.81 14.21
C TRP A 194 -6.34 9.15 13.17
N PHE A 195 -7.53 8.56 13.26
CA PHE A 195 -8.62 8.85 12.34
C PHE A 195 -9.26 10.19 12.66
N GLN A 196 -8.74 11.25 12.03
CA GLN A 196 -9.10 12.65 12.33
C GLN A 196 -10.57 13.01 12.02
N ARG A 197 -11.31 12.13 11.34
CA ARG A 197 -12.73 12.26 11.05
C ARG A 197 -13.62 11.42 11.98
N LEU A 198 -13.06 10.80 13.02
CA LEU A 198 -13.79 9.92 13.94
C LEU A 198 -15.02 10.59 14.55
N ASP A 199 -14.89 11.83 15.03
CA ASP A 199 -16.00 12.59 15.64
C ASP A 199 -17.07 13.03 14.62
N ASP A 200 -16.81 12.89 13.32
CA ASP A 200 -17.75 13.20 12.24
C ASP A 200 -18.47 11.95 11.71
N VAL A 201 -18.16 10.75 12.24
CA VAL A 201 -18.85 9.51 11.88
C VAL A 201 -20.28 9.54 12.43
N LYS A 202 -21.25 9.25 11.56
CA LYS A 202 -22.69 9.22 11.83
C LYS A 202 -23.18 7.77 11.87
N ASP A 203 -24.35 7.54 12.45
CA ASP A 203 -25.00 6.22 12.47
C ASP A 203 -25.25 5.63 11.06
N SER A 204 -25.32 6.49 10.04
CA SER A 204 -25.48 6.09 8.64
C SER A 204 -24.18 5.66 7.95
N ASP A 205 -23.02 5.92 8.57
CA ASP A 205 -21.72 5.55 8.02
C ASP A 205 -21.33 4.13 8.44
N ASP A 206 -20.76 3.35 7.52
CA ASP A 206 -20.31 1.97 7.77
C ASP A 206 -18.78 1.95 7.98
N VAL A 207 -18.33 2.54 9.10
CA VAL A 207 -16.92 2.50 9.52
C VAL A 207 -16.70 1.30 10.44
N ARG A 208 -15.84 0.38 10.01
CA ARG A 208 -15.56 -0.88 10.71
C ARG A 208 -14.16 -0.88 11.26
N PHE A 209 -14.07 -0.99 12.58
CA PHE A 209 -12.79 -1.14 13.24
C PHE A 209 -12.44 -2.60 13.50
N TRP A 210 -11.20 -2.99 13.20
CA TRP A 210 -10.77 -4.39 13.24
C TRP A 210 -9.38 -4.56 13.88
N LEU A 211 -9.06 -5.78 14.33
CA LEU A 211 -7.76 -6.14 14.94
C LEU A 211 -7.30 -7.51 14.45
N GLY A 212 -5.99 -7.71 14.35
CA GLY A 212 -5.41 -9.00 13.98
C GLY A 212 -5.56 -9.31 12.49
N GLU A 213 -6.65 -9.96 12.10
CA GLU A 213 -7.01 -10.30 10.72
C GLU A 213 -8.50 -9.99 10.49
N GLU A 214 -8.85 -9.54 9.29
CA GLU A 214 -10.24 -9.25 8.90
C GLU A 214 -10.50 -9.79 7.49
N ASP A 215 -11.60 -10.52 7.30
CA ASP A 215 -12.01 -11.05 5.99
C ASP A 215 -12.88 -10.02 5.25
N LEU A 216 -12.47 -9.62 4.05
CA LEU A 216 -13.24 -8.68 3.21
C LEU A 216 -14.12 -9.41 2.20
N GLY A 217 -13.86 -10.68 1.94
CA GLY A 217 -14.53 -11.52 0.96
C GLY A 217 -13.64 -12.67 0.50
N PRO A 218 -14.15 -13.52 -0.43
CA PRO A 218 -13.46 -14.72 -0.88
C PRO A 218 -12.01 -14.45 -1.33
N GLY A 219 -11.05 -15.03 -0.60
CA GLY A 219 -9.63 -14.89 -0.88
C GLY A 219 -9.03 -13.51 -0.58
N VAL A 220 -9.75 -12.57 0.04
CA VAL A 220 -9.25 -11.22 0.34
C VAL A 220 -9.36 -10.93 1.83
N ARG A 221 -8.22 -10.65 2.46
CA ARG A 221 -8.16 -10.34 3.90
C ARG A 221 -7.15 -9.26 4.24
N LEU A 222 -7.40 -8.60 5.35
CA LEU A 222 -6.49 -7.65 5.98
C LEU A 222 -5.67 -8.35 7.06
N ILE A 223 -4.41 -7.95 7.21
CA ILE A 223 -3.49 -8.51 8.21
C ILE A 223 -2.78 -7.36 8.89
N GLN A 224 -3.00 -7.20 10.19
CA GLN A 224 -2.30 -6.22 11.02
C GLN A 224 -0.86 -6.69 11.25
N CYS A 225 0.11 -5.90 10.79
CA CYS A 225 1.53 -6.20 10.91
C CYS A 225 2.21 -5.39 12.03
N GLY A 226 1.73 -4.17 12.29
CA GLY A 226 2.39 -3.22 13.17
C GLY A 226 3.66 -2.61 12.54
N GLY A 227 4.53 -2.04 13.37
CA GLY A 227 5.81 -1.47 12.95
C GLY A 227 5.72 0.03 12.66
N HIS A 228 5.37 0.40 11.43
CA HIS A 228 5.27 1.80 11.00
C HIS A 228 4.26 2.59 11.87
N PHE A 229 3.08 2.01 12.06
CA PHE A 229 2.09 2.32 13.09
C PHE A 229 1.71 1.03 13.83
N ALA A 230 1.01 1.13 14.95
CA ALA A 230 0.56 -0.05 15.71
C ALA A 230 -0.48 -0.86 14.91
N GLY A 231 -1.34 -0.17 14.16
CA GLY A 231 -2.34 -0.75 13.27
C GLY A 231 -1.89 -0.93 11.82
N SER A 232 -0.64 -0.59 11.47
CA SER A 232 -0.11 -0.78 10.11
C SER A 232 -0.38 -2.19 9.61
N SER A 233 -0.95 -2.27 8.42
CA SER A 233 -1.48 -3.52 7.87
C SER A 233 -1.13 -3.70 6.40
N ILE A 234 -1.38 -4.91 5.92
CA ILE A 234 -1.29 -5.30 4.51
C ILE A 234 -2.63 -5.94 4.09
N LEU A 235 -2.93 -5.86 2.80
CA LEU A 235 -4.01 -6.65 2.19
C LEU A 235 -3.40 -7.87 1.50
N HIS A 236 -3.96 -9.05 1.75
CA HIS A 236 -3.60 -10.30 1.10
C HIS A 236 -4.71 -10.73 0.16
N TRP A 237 -4.35 -11.03 -1.09
CA TRP A 237 -5.26 -11.64 -2.06
C TRP A 237 -4.73 -13.03 -2.46
N ASP A 238 -5.48 -14.06 -2.08
CA ASP A 238 -5.25 -15.45 -2.44
C ASP A 238 -5.83 -15.76 -3.83
N ARG A 239 -5.03 -15.51 -4.87
CA ARG A 239 -5.43 -15.77 -6.27
C ARG A 239 -5.64 -17.25 -6.60
N LEU A 240 -5.33 -18.19 -5.70
CA LEU A 240 -5.68 -19.60 -5.88
C LEU A 240 -7.20 -19.86 -5.72
N GLN A 241 -7.92 -18.93 -5.09
CA GLN A 241 -9.37 -19.00 -4.94
C GLN A 241 -10.13 -18.36 -6.11
N GLU A 242 -9.43 -17.77 -7.07
CA GLU A 242 -10.05 -17.25 -8.29
C GLU A 242 -10.50 -18.40 -9.21
N PRO A 243 -11.67 -18.28 -9.87
CA PRO A 243 -12.09 -19.28 -10.84
C PRO A 243 -11.14 -19.31 -12.04
N ALA A 244 -11.09 -20.46 -12.71
CA ALA A 244 -10.38 -20.57 -13.98
C ALA A 244 -10.97 -19.57 -15.00
N PRO A 245 -10.13 -18.98 -15.88
CA PRO A 245 -10.62 -18.12 -16.94
C PRO A 245 -11.64 -18.87 -17.82
N PRO A 246 -12.69 -18.19 -18.31
CA PRO A 246 -13.66 -18.78 -19.21
C PRO A 246 -12.97 -19.35 -20.46
N SER A 247 -13.41 -20.53 -20.91
CA SER A 247 -12.80 -21.19 -22.08
C SER A 247 -12.97 -20.41 -23.39
N ASP A 248 -13.98 -19.55 -23.46
CA ASP A 248 -14.27 -18.66 -24.59
C ASP A 248 -13.51 -17.32 -24.53
N ASN A 249 -12.80 -17.04 -23.43
CA ASN A 249 -11.99 -15.83 -23.26
C ASN A 249 -10.74 -16.12 -22.42
N LEU A 250 -9.87 -16.97 -22.97
CA LEU A 250 -8.58 -17.25 -22.35
C LEU A 250 -7.66 -16.01 -22.43
N PRO A 251 -7.00 -15.64 -21.34
CA PRO A 251 -6.12 -14.49 -21.32
C PRO A 251 -4.91 -14.72 -22.23
N THR A 252 -4.48 -13.66 -22.91
CA THR A 252 -3.32 -13.69 -23.84
C THR A 252 -1.98 -13.81 -23.12
N LYS A 253 -1.97 -13.60 -21.79
CA LYS A 253 -0.84 -13.81 -20.88
C LYS A 253 -1.28 -14.75 -19.75
N PRO A 254 -0.38 -15.57 -19.17
CA PRO A 254 -0.72 -16.36 -18.01
C PRO A 254 -1.19 -15.47 -16.86
N THR A 255 -2.41 -15.68 -16.37
CA THR A 255 -2.89 -15.03 -15.15
C THR A 255 -2.08 -15.56 -13.98
N PRO A 256 -1.47 -14.70 -13.15
CA PRO A 256 -0.78 -15.18 -11.96
C PRO A 256 -1.80 -15.82 -11.00
N VAL A 257 -1.52 -17.05 -10.57
CA VAL A 257 -2.37 -17.83 -9.65
C VAL A 257 -1.85 -17.83 -8.21
N SER A 258 -0.74 -17.16 -7.94
CA SER A 258 -0.12 -17.13 -6.62
C SER A 258 -0.66 -15.99 -5.77
N GLY A 259 -0.70 -16.18 -4.44
CA GLY A 259 -1.08 -15.10 -3.53
C GLY A 259 -0.20 -13.85 -3.70
N ILE A 260 -0.80 -12.68 -3.48
CA ILE A 260 -0.13 -11.37 -3.54
C ILE A 260 -0.43 -10.57 -2.26
N ILE A 261 0.55 -9.80 -1.80
CA ILE A 261 0.39 -8.85 -0.69
C ILE A 261 0.54 -7.39 -1.15
N PHE A 262 -0.33 -6.53 -0.65
CA PHE A 262 -0.34 -5.09 -0.88
C PHE A 262 0.08 -4.40 0.41
N THR A 263 1.25 -3.76 0.36
CA THR A 263 2.06 -3.54 1.56
C THR A 263 2.17 -2.09 2.00
N ALA A 264 1.74 -1.14 1.16
CA ALA A 264 1.99 0.28 1.38
C ALA A 264 3.47 0.55 1.74
N ASP A 265 3.71 1.44 2.70
CA ASP A 265 5.01 1.59 3.35
C ASP A 265 5.12 0.82 4.68
N THR A 266 4.10 0.03 5.07
CA THR A 266 4.21 -0.96 6.17
C THR A 266 5.37 -1.92 5.89
N ILE A 267 5.52 -2.36 4.64
CA ILE A 267 6.68 -3.10 4.12
C ILE A 267 7.01 -2.53 2.74
N MET A 268 7.97 -1.63 2.65
CA MET A 268 8.21 -0.90 1.41
C MET A 268 9.08 -1.70 0.44
N VAL A 269 8.58 -1.94 -0.78
CA VAL A 269 9.38 -2.48 -1.89
C VAL A 269 10.44 -1.44 -2.28
N GLN A 270 11.70 -1.85 -2.36
CA GLN A 270 12.79 -0.95 -2.73
C GLN A 270 12.71 -0.55 -4.22
N PRO A 271 13.30 0.59 -4.62
CA PRO A 271 13.27 1.04 -6.02
C PRO A 271 13.82 0.05 -7.04
N THR A 272 14.77 -0.79 -6.62
CA THR A 272 15.34 -1.86 -7.46
C THR A 272 14.39 -3.01 -7.71
N GLN A 273 13.26 -3.10 -6.99
CA GLN A 273 12.27 -4.16 -7.13
C GLN A 273 12.85 -5.56 -6.87
N THR A 274 13.83 -5.65 -5.97
CA THR A 274 14.52 -6.91 -5.61
C THR A 274 14.55 -7.18 -4.11
N ARG A 275 14.11 -6.23 -3.29
CA ARG A 275 14.21 -6.24 -1.83
C ARG A 275 13.09 -5.41 -1.23
N PHE A 276 12.85 -5.63 0.06
CA PHE A 276 12.02 -4.77 0.91
C PHE A 276 12.89 -3.93 1.85
N THR A 277 12.33 -2.86 2.38
CA THR A 277 12.86 -2.09 3.51
C THR A 277 11.75 -1.80 4.51
N PHE A 278 12.14 -1.41 5.72
CA PHE A 278 11.23 -1.19 6.84
C PHE A 278 11.55 0.16 7.47
N LEU A 279 10.55 1.02 7.59
CA LEU A 279 10.74 2.37 8.10
C LEU A 279 9.70 2.65 9.17
N TRP A 280 10.16 3.16 10.32
CA TRP A 280 9.26 3.73 11.30
C TRP A 280 8.69 5.05 10.79
N SER A 281 9.50 5.84 10.07
CA SER A 281 9.04 7.00 9.30
C SER A 281 9.56 6.92 7.88
N ALA A 282 8.69 6.63 6.91
CA ALA A 282 9.07 6.70 5.50
C ALA A 282 9.41 8.13 5.03
N PRO A 283 8.60 9.16 5.35
CA PRO A 283 8.90 10.55 5.00
C PRO A 283 10.24 11.07 5.53
N ASN A 284 10.61 10.72 6.76
CA ASN A 284 11.85 11.17 7.40
C ASN A 284 12.99 10.14 7.30
N MET A 285 12.77 9.03 6.58
CA MET A 285 13.74 7.94 6.40
C MET A 285 14.28 7.36 7.71
N ILE A 286 13.44 7.28 8.75
CA ILE A 286 13.82 6.73 10.05
C ILE A 286 13.60 5.21 10.03
N PRO A 287 14.64 4.39 10.28
CA PRO A 287 14.53 2.93 10.27
C PRO A 287 13.54 2.42 11.33
N LEU A 288 12.83 1.36 10.99
CA LEU A 288 12.06 0.58 11.94
C LEU A 288 12.98 -0.26 12.83
N ARG A 289 12.62 -0.42 14.10
CA ARG A 289 13.44 -1.18 15.04
C ARG A 289 13.52 -2.67 14.62
N PRO A 290 14.70 -3.30 14.72
CA PRO A 290 14.92 -4.72 14.44
C PRO A 290 13.86 -5.70 14.99
N LYS A 291 13.44 -5.50 16.24
CA LYS A 291 12.42 -6.35 16.88
C LYS A 291 11.06 -6.28 16.18
N ASP A 292 10.70 -5.10 15.68
CA ASP A 292 9.41 -4.86 15.03
C ASP A 292 9.44 -5.45 13.61
N VAL A 293 10.59 -5.40 12.92
CA VAL A 293 10.83 -6.08 11.64
C VAL A 293 10.66 -7.61 11.77
N LEU A 294 11.21 -8.21 12.83
CA LEU A 294 11.04 -9.65 13.11
C LEU A 294 9.58 -10.00 13.42
N ALA A 295 8.86 -9.14 14.15
CA ALA A 295 7.44 -9.34 14.43
C ALA A 295 6.60 -9.35 13.13
N ILE A 296 6.90 -8.45 12.19
CA ILE A 296 6.28 -8.43 10.86
C ILE A 296 6.57 -9.75 10.11
N GLN A 297 7.84 -10.20 10.11
CA GLN A 297 8.24 -11.43 9.44
C GLN A 297 7.48 -12.66 9.97
N GLU A 298 7.39 -12.80 11.30
CA GLU A 298 6.68 -13.93 11.92
C GLU A 298 5.18 -13.87 11.65
N ARG A 299 4.57 -12.67 11.61
CA ARG A 299 3.15 -12.51 11.24
C ARG A 299 2.84 -12.97 9.81
N LEU A 300 3.77 -12.75 8.87
CA LEU A 300 3.58 -13.13 7.46
C LEU A 300 4.02 -14.56 7.12
N LYS A 301 4.68 -15.26 8.05
CA LYS A 301 5.12 -16.65 7.90
C LYS A 301 4.02 -17.65 7.51
N PRO A 302 2.79 -17.62 8.06
CA PRO A 302 1.73 -18.54 7.63
C PRO A 302 1.08 -18.14 6.30
N ILE A 303 1.32 -16.93 5.79
CA ILE A 303 0.59 -16.37 4.64
C ILE A 303 1.25 -16.83 3.33
N PRO A 304 0.53 -17.50 2.42
CA PRO A 304 1.07 -17.89 1.12
C PRO A 304 1.02 -16.69 0.15
N PHE A 305 2.19 -16.21 -0.26
CA PHE A 305 2.32 -15.20 -1.30
C PHE A 305 3.63 -15.37 -2.07
N HIS A 306 3.59 -15.00 -3.34
CA HIS A 306 4.74 -15.03 -4.25
C HIS A 306 4.99 -13.67 -4.92
N GLN A 307 4.00 -12.78 -4.86
CA GLN A 307 4.11 -11.41 -5.34
C GLN A 307 3.84 -10.42 -4.21
N ALA A 308 4.38 -9.21 -4.35
CA ALA A 308 4.10 -8.09 -3.47
C ALA A 308 4.13 -6.77 -4.24
N THR A 309 3.36 -5.78 -3.76
CA THR A 309 3.48 -4.39 -4.23
C THR A 309 3.28 -3.41 -3.09
N SER A 310 3.90 -2.23 -3.19
CA SER A 310 3.66 -1.08 -2.30
C SER A 310 2.69 -0.09 -2.95
N SER A 311 2.30 0.97 -2.22
CA SER A 311 1.25 1.90 -2.67
C SER A 311 1.68 2.85 -3.80
N TRP A 312 2.95 2.89 -4.21
CA TRP A 312 3.41 3.76 -5.32
C TRP A 312 3.69 2.97 -6.60
N PRO A 313 3.48 3.57 -7.80
CA PRO A 313 3.77 2.90 -9.07
C PRO A 313 5.24 2.43 -9.16
N ASN A 314 5.46 1.33 -9.89
CA ASN A 314 6.78 0.73 -10.09
C ASN A 314 7.46 0.26 -8.78
N ARG A 315 6.67 -0.37 -7.91
CA ARG A 315 7.12 -0.94 -6.62
C ARG A 315 6.65 -2.38 -6.46
N TRP A 316 7.14 -3.27 -7.30
CA TRP A 316 6.73 -4.67 -7.34
C TRP A 316 7.85 -5.64 -6.96
N ILE A 317 7.49 -6.76 -6.33
CA ILE A 317 8.27 -8.00 -6.35
C ILE A 317 7.42 -9.05 -7.07
N ARG A 318 7.84 -9.47 -8.26
CA ARG A 318 7.04 -10.33 -9.16
C ARG A 318 7.20 -11.82 -8.95
N THR A 319 8.27 -12.22 -8.27
CA THR A 319 8.62 -13.62 -8.04
C THR A 319 9.22 -13.81 -6.66
N ASP A 320 8.87 -14.91 -6.00
CA ASP A 320 9.44 -15.36 -4.73
C ASP A 320 9.42 -14.29 -3.63
N ALA A 321 8.38 -13.45 -3.60
CA ALA A 321 8.29 -12.33 -2.66
C ALA A 321 8.46 -12.75 -1.20
N LYS A 322 8.03 -13.96 -0.81
CA LYS A 322 8.21 -14.49 0.54
C LYS A 322 9.67 -14.79 0.88
N GLN A 323 10.43 -15.34 -0.07
CA GLN A 323 11.87 -15.54 0.09
C GLN A 323 12.59 -14.19 0.10
N VAL A 324 12.23 -13.29 -0.83
CA VAL A 324 12.79 -11.93 -0.90
C VAL A 324 12.56 -11.18 0.41
N LEU A 325 11.40 -11.34 1.05
CA LEU A 325 11.12 -10.77 2.37
C LEU A 325 12.09 -11.31 3.42
N ALA A 326 12.25 -12.62 3.53
CA ALA A 326 13.15 -13.24 4.51
C ALA A 326 14.61 -12.77 4.34
N GLU A 327 15.10 -12.71 3.10
CA GLU A 327 16.43 -12.21 2.81
C GLU A 327 16.57 -10.69 3.06
N SER A 328 15.51 -9.92 2.82
CA SER A 328 15.49 -8.48 3.10
C SER A 328 15.53 -8.19 4.60
N VAL A 329 14.86 -9.00 5.42
CA VAL A 329 14.95 -8.92 6.89
C VAL A 329 16.39 -9.15 7.34
N VAL A 330 17.06 -10.21 6.86
CA VAL A 330 18.46 -10.47 7.22
C VAL A 330 19.37 -9.30 6.84
N ALA A 331 19.24 -8.79 5.61
CA ALA A 331 20.04 -7.66 5.14
C ALA A 331 19.78 -6.37 5.94
N TYR A 332 18.51 -6.10 6.26
CA TYR A 332 18.11 -4.94 7.04
C TYR A 332 18.67 -4.99 8.46
N LEU A 333 18.50 -6.12 9.15
CA LEU A 333 19.02 -6.31 10.50
C LEU A 333 20.54 -6.13 10.53
N ALA A 334 21.25 -6.69 9.56
CA ALA A 334 22.70 -6.56 9.47
C ALA A 334 23.15 -5.11 9.28
N ALA A 335 22.43 -4.33 8.47
CA ALA A 335 22.70 -2.90 8.28
C ALA A 335 22.47 -2.09 9.56
N GLU A 336 21.51 -2.50 10.39
CA GLU A 336 21.23 -1.90 11.70
C GLU A 336 22.18 -2.41 12.82
N GLY A 337 23.15 -3.28 12.50
CA GLY A 337 24.10 -3.83 13.47
C GLY A 337 23.59 -5.05 14.24
N TRP A 338 22.63 -5.80 13.69
CA TRP A 338 22.02 -6.96 14.34
C TRP A 338 22.02 -8.22 13.47
N ARG A 339 21.93 -9.38 14.12
CA ARG A 339 21.64 -10.66 13.47
C ARG A 339 20.69 -11.49 14.34
N VAL A 340 20.12 -12.54 13.75
CA VAL A 340 19.36 -13.56 14.49
C VAL A 340 20.25 -14.75 14.76
N ASP A 341 20.34 -15.16 16.02
CA ASP A 341 21.06 -16.35 16.49
C ASP A 341 20.15 -17.12 17.46
N GLU A 342 19.88 -18.40 17.20
CA GLU A 342 18.94 -19.23 17.97
C GLU A 342 17.59 -18.55 18.29
N ASN A 343 16.98 -17.89 17.28
CA ASN A 343 15.75 -17.10 17.39
C ASN A 343 15.83 -15.87 18.33
N LYS A 344 17.04 -15.44 18.68
CA LYS A 344 17.28 -14.22 19.46
C LYS A 344 17.97 -13.18 18.61
N LEU A 345 17.56 -11.93 18.79
CA LEU A 345 18.23 -10.79 18.20
C LEU A 345 19.51 -10.51 19.01
N VAL A 346 20.66 -10.57 18.34
CA VAL A 346 21.98 -10.33 18.95
C VAL A 346 22.73 -9.28 18.14
N GLU A 347 23.52 -8.45 18.82
CA GLU A 347 24.35 -7.44 18.16
C GLU A 347 25.42 -8.10 17.27
N LEU A 348 25.69 -7.49 16.13
CA LEU A 348 26.85 -7.81 15.31
C LEU A 348 28.09 -7.22 15.99
N ILE A 349 28.89 -8.09 16.61
CA ILE A 349 30.23 -7.71 17.06
C ILE A 349 31.04 -7.44 15.79
N THR A 350 31.39 -6.17 15.58
CA THR A 350 32.22 -5.71 14.46
C THR A 350 33.68 -5.58 14.87
#